data_AF-A0A9P7KK66-F1
#
_entry.id   AF-A0A9P7KK66-F1
#
_cell.length_a   1.000
_cell.length_b   1.000
_cell.length_c   1.000
_cell.angle_alpha   90.00
_cell.angle_beta   90.00
_cell.angle_gamma   90.00
#
_symmetry.space_group_name_H-M   'P 1'
#
loop_
_entity.id
_entity.type
_entity.pdbx_description
1 polymer ?
#
loop_
_entity_poly.entity_id
_entity_poly.type
_entity_poly.pdbx_seq_one_letter_code
_entity_poly.pdbx_strand_id
1 'polypeptide(L)'
;MAVLSSPLVLIQSVPPVTRGFTLATILGSGVYAWCWWNGLALEAAQYLTVVPGSALFHPWTLVTSMFIETTLFEFIASMIFVPASLKYLERLWGSIETLKFIIVSIGFSNIIAFGFNWIEFVATKNADLFLYGMQYRGQMALQTAILVAFTQIIPEHQVQVFGFIRARVKTLPMAYLTVSTVLCFIGFQAPWIIIQFGWFVGWIYLRFYKKNTGEGGVDTYGDRSETFSLVSWFPPFMHKPLTLLGNLVFNLATRFHLIPSSSGDLESGAYAQVPGSARAEAERRRAMALKALDQRLANSTSPLGSQSPASPALPPRAPPPTTSGSNPSPIERQKSGDSDASDMGKS
;
A
#
# COMPACT_ATOMS: atom_id res chain seq x y z
N MET A 1 -24.61 -16.57 16.84
CA MET A 1 -24.61 -17.71 15.90
C MET A 1 -23.92 -17.27 14.63
N ALA A 2 -22.86 -17.97 14.19
CA ALA A 2 -22.30 -17.73 12.88
C ALA A 2 -23.21 -18.41 11.85
N VAL A 3 -23.94 -17.62 11.06
CA VAL A 3 -24.66 -18.18 9.90
C VAL A 3 -23.60 -18.66 8.92
N LEU A 4 -23.51 -19.98 8.74
CA LEU A 4 -22.69 -20.59 7.70
C LEU A 4 -23.27 -20.16 6.34
N SER A 5 -22.76 -19.03 5.83
CA SER A 5 -23.11 -18.55 4.50
C SER A 5 -22.81 -19.65 3.50
N SER A 6 -23.85 -20.12 2.78
CA SER A 6 -23.70 -21.14 1.74
C SER A 6 -22.51 -20.82 0.83
N PRO A 7 -21.71 -21.81 0.39
CA PRO A 7 -20.56 -21.57 -0.48
C PRO A 7 -20.90 -20.73 -1.72
N LEU A 8 -22.13 -20.85 -2.24
CA LEU A 8 -22.65 -20.02 -3.33
C LEU A 8 -22.72 -18.53 -2.96
N VAL A 9 -23.18 -18.20 -1.76
CA VAL A 9 -23.24 -16.82 -1.24
C VAL A 9 -21.83 -16.26 -1.04
N LEU A 10 -20.89 -17.08 -0.57
CA LEU A 10 -19.49 -16.68 -0.45
C LEU A 10 -18.88 -16.36 -1.83
N ILE A 11 -19.12 -17.20 -2.84
CA ILE A 11 -18.65 -17.01 -4.23
C ILE A 11 -19.34 -15.81 -4.91
N GLN A 12 -20.60 -15.54 -4.60
CA GLN A 12 -21.32 -14.33 -5.04
C GLN A 12 -20.78 -13.05 -4.37
N SER A 13 -20.24 -13.13 -3.14
CA SER A 13 -19.60 -12.01 -2.45
C SER A 13 -18.23 -11.59 -3.00
N VAL A 14 -17.64 -12.42 -3.89
CA VAL A 14 -16.37 -12.14 -4.56
C VAL A 14 -16.64 -11.33 -5.83
N PRO A 15 -15.99 -10.16 -5.99
CA PRO A 15 -16.07 -9.34 -7.20
C PRO A 15 -15.72 -10.12 -8.49
N PRO A 16 -16.28 -9.72 -9.65
CA PRO A 16 -16.29 -10.55 -10.85
C PRO A 16 -14.90 -10.80 -11.45
N VAL A 17 -14.00 -9.81 -11.49
CA VAL A 17 -12.65 -10.01 -12.06
C VAL A 17 -11.82 -10.91 -11.16
N THR A 18 -11.86 -10.70 -9.85
CA THR A 18 -11.21 -11.56 -8.85
C THR A 18 -11.69 -13.00 -8.99
N ARG A 19 -13.02 -13.22 -9.12
CA ARG A 19 -13.58 -14.57 -9.30
C ARG A 19 -13.15 -15.21 -10.62
N GLY A 20 -13.23 -14.48 -11.72
CA GLY A 20 -12.83 -14.96 -13.05
C GLY A 20 -11.33 -15.28 -13.13
N PHE A 21 -10.49 -14.39 -12.62
CA PHE A 21 -9.04 -14.56 -12.53
C PHE A 21 -8.64 -15.77 -11.68
N THR A 22 -9.28 -15.93 -10.51
CA THR A 22 -9.05 -17.08 -9.62
C THR A 22 -9.43 -18.39 -10.32
N LEU A 23 -10.61 -18.46 -10.94
CA LEU A 23 -11.05 -19.64 -11.68
C LEU A 23 -10.11 -19.96 -12.86
N ALA A 24 -9.72 -18.94 -13.64
CA ALA A 24 -8.77 -19.09 -14.74
C ALA A 24 -7.41 -19.60 -14.27
N THR A 25 -6.93 -19.17 -13.09
CA THR A 25 -5.68 -19.67 -12.48
C THR A 25 -5.79 -21.15 -12.12
N ILE A 26 -6.89 -21.57 -11.48
CA ILE A 26 -7.13 -22.97 -11.13
C ILE A 26 -7.19 -23.85 -12.39
N LEU A 27 -7.93 -23.42 -13.41
CA LEU A 27 -8.07 -24.16 -14.66
C LEU A 27 -6.76 -24.20 -15.46
N GLY A 28 -6.06 -23.08 -15.61
CA GLY A 28 -4.79 -22.99 -16.34
C GLY A 28 -3.69 -23.84 -15.71
N SER A 29 -3.53 -23.73 -14.39
CA SER A 29 -2.56 -24.55 -13.64
C SER A 29 -2.95 -26.04 -13.65
N GLY A 30 -4.25 -26.35 -13.58
CA GLY A 30 -4.76 -27.71 -13.71
C GLY A 30 -4.51 -28.33 -15.10
N VAL A 31 -4.70 -27.57 -16.18
CA VAL A 31 -4.37 -27.99 -17.55
C VAL A 31 -2.87 -28.23 -17.69
N TYR A 32 -2.02 -27.33 -17.18
CA TYR A 32 -0.56 -27.52 -17.22
C TYR A 32 -0.12 -28.76 -16.43
N ALA A 33 -0.69 -28.98 -15.24
CA ALA A 33 -0.42 -30.18 -14.44
C ALA A 33 -0.87 -31.47 -15.15
N TRP A 34 -2.00 -31.44 -15.86
CA TRP A 34 -2.46 -32.55 -16.68
C TRP A 34 -1.52 -32.80 -17.87
N CYS A 35 -1.09 -31.75 -18.60
CA CYS A 35 -0.09 -31.88 -19.66
C CYS A 35 1.23 -32.47 -19.13
N TRP A 36 1.68 -32.04 -17.96
CA TRP A 36 2.88 -32.56 -17.30
C TRP A 36 2.74 -34.04 -16.96
N TRP A 37 1.61 -34.46 -16.39
CA TRP A 37 1.32 -35.87 -16.08
C TRP A 37 1.32 -36.77 -17.32
N ASN A 38 0.90 -36.25 -18.47
CA ASN A 38 0.90 -36.98 -19.75
C ASN A 38 2.22 -36.86 -20.53
N GLY A 39 3.28 -36.27 -19.95
CA GLY A 39 4.58 -36.12 -20.60
C GLY A 39 4.69 -34.97 -21.62
N LEU A 40 3.63 -34.20 -21.82
CA LEU A 40 3.53 -33.09 -22.79
C LEU A 40 4.06 -31.75 -22.22
N ALA A 41 4.85 -31.78 -21.15
CA ALA A 41 5.28 -30.59 -20.40
C ALA A 41 6.04 -29.58 -21.26
N LEU A 42 6.95 -30.04 -22.13
CA LEU A 42 7.81 -29.19 -22.95
C LEU A 42 7.01 -28.47 -24.05
N GLU A 43 6.11 -29.19 -24.71
CA GLU A 43 5.20 -28.61 -25.72
C GLU A 43 4.25 -27.61 -25.06
N ALA A 44 3.61 -28.00 -23.95
CA ALA A 44 2.71 -27.13 -23.19
C ALA A 44 3.42 -25.85 -22.70
N ALA A 45 4.68 -25.93 -22.26
CA ALA A 45 5.47 -24.77 -21.86
C ALA A 45 5.59 -23.73 -22.97
N GLN A 46 5.83 -24.13 -24.23
CA GLN A 46 6.02 -23.21 -25.35
C GLN A 46 4.76 -22.42 -25.73
N TYR A 47 3.57 -22.91 -25.38
CA TYR A 47 2.26 -22.30 -25.68
C TYR A 47 1.56 -21.66 -24.47
N LEU A 48 1.88 -22.09 -23.25
CA LEU A 48 1.24 -21.63 -22.01
C LEU A 48 2.14 -20.73 -21.15
N THR A 49 3.45 -20.76 -21.32
CA THR A 49 4.41 -19.97 -20.55
C THR A 49 5.32 -19.13 -21.44
N VAL A 50 5.96 -18.10 -20.90
CA VAL A 50 6.86 -17.23 -21.65
C VAL A 50 8.25 -17.86 -21.68
N VAL A 51 8.54 -18.57 -22.77
CA VAL A 51 9.88 -19.01 -23.15
C VAL A 51 10.42 -18.03 -24.20
N PRO A 52 11.51 -17.25 -23.95
CA PRO A 52 11.88 -16.12 -24.80
C PRO A 52 12.14 -16.45 -26.28
N GLY A 53 12.55 -17.69 -26.59
CA GLY A 53 12.73 -18.17 -27.97
C GLY A 53 11.43 -18.48 -28.72
N SER A 54 10.35 -18.89 -28.03
CA SER A 54 9.05 -19.18 -28.66
C SER A 54 8.02 -18.05 -28.50
N ALA A 55 8.18 -17.16 -27.53
CA ALA A 55 7.24 -16.08 -27.23
C ALA A 55 7.03 -15.09 -28.39
N LEU A 56 7.98 -14.98 -29.33
CA LEU A 56 7.79 -14.24 -30.58
C LEU A 56 6.68 -14.82 -31.47
N PHE A 57 6.57 -16.14 -31.52
CA PHE A 57 5.56 -16.85 -32.31
C PHE A 57 4.25 -17.03 -31.54
N HIS A 58 4.32 -17.08 -30.20
CA HIS A 58 3.19 -17.26 -29.30
C HIS A 58 3.01 -16.04 -28.36
N PRO A 59 2.77 -14.83 -28.88
CA PRO A 59 2.82 -13.58 -28.10
C PRO A 59 1.74 -13.48 -27.01
N TRP A 60 0.66 -14.28 -27.10
CA TRP A 60 -0.35 -14.37 -26.04
C TRP A 60 0.24 -14.86 -24.71
N THR A 61 1.31 -15.67 -24.74
CA THR A 61 1.99 -16.18 -23.54
C THR A 61 2.40 -15.05 -22.59
N LEU A 62 2.79 -13.88 -23.12
CA LEU A 62 3.16 -12.68 -22.35
C LEU A 62 2.05 -12.23 -21.37
N VAL A 63 0.79 -12.58 -21.66
CA VAL A 63 -0.36 -12.31 -20.79
C VAL A 63 -0.87 -13.60 -20.17
N THR A 64 -1.12 -14.66 -20.94
CA THR A 64 -1.79 -15.87 -20.46
C THR A 64 -0.96 -16.71 -19.47
N SER A 65 0.37 -16.53 -19.41
CA SER A 65 1.22 -17.22 -18.44
C SER A 65 0.87 -16.92 -16.99
N MET A 66 0.11 -15.85 -16.72
CA MET A 66 -0.40 -15.49 -15.39
C MET A 66 -1.26 -16.57 -14.74
N PHE A 67 -1.87 -17.45 -15.54
CA PHE A 67 -2.77 -18.49 -15.05
C PHE A 67 -2.07 -19.82 -14.76
N ILE A 68 -0.75 -19.89 -15.01
CA ILE A 68 0.04 -21.12 -15.00
C ILE A 68 1.04 -21.09 -13.86
N GLU A 69 0.70 -21.74 -12.75
CA GLU A 69 1.63 -22.02 -11.66
C GLU A 69 2.17 -23.45 -11.81
N THR A 70 3.50 -23.59 -11.84
CA THR A 70 4.15 -24.86 -12.16
C THR A 70 4.40 -25.77 -10.97
N THR A 71 4.55 -25.18 -9.78
CA THR A 71 4.77 -25.93 -8.55
C THR A 71 3.57 -25.75 -7.61
N LEU A 72 3.30 -26.79 -6.82
CA LEU A 72 2.21 -26.76 -5.85
C LEU A 72 2.40 -25.64 -4.80
N PHE A 73 3.64 -25.31 -4.45
CA PHE A 73 3.97 -24.23 -3.50
C PHE A 73 3.66 -22.84 -4.08
N GLU A 74 4.06 -22.57 -5.32
CA GLU A 74 3.70 -21.32 -6.03
C GLU A 74 2.18 -21.20 -6.15
N PHE A 75 1.50 -22.28 -6.57
CA PHE A 75 0.04 -22.32 -6.69
C PHE A 75 -0.68 -22.02 -5.38
N ILE A 76 -0.30 -22.67 -4.28
CA ILE A 76 -0.90 -22.44 -2.95
C ILE A 76 -0.64 -21.00 -2.48
N ALA A 77 0.59 -20.49 -2.66
CA ALA A 77 0.93 -19.12 -2.27
C ALA A 77 0.10 -18.09 -3.06
N SER A 78 0.01 -18.24 -4.38
CA SER A 78 -0.84 -17.41 -5.24
C SER A 78 -2.32 -17.50 -4.86
N MET A 79 -2.85 -18.71 -4.61
CA MET A 79 -4.24 -18.92 -4.21
C MET A 79 -4.62 -18.34 -2.84
N ILE A 80 -3.68 -18.27 -1.91
CA ILE A 80 -3.89 -17.62 -0.60
C ILE A 80 -3.82 -16.10 -0.74
N PHE A 81 -2.78 -15.59 -1.41
CA PHE A 81 -2.47 -14.16 -1.42
C PHE A 81 -3.29 -13.36 -2.46
N VAL A 82 -3.33 -13.83 -3.71
CA VAL A 82 -3.83 -13.02 -4.84
C VAL A 82 -5.35 -12.85 -4.81
N PRO A 83 -6.20 -13.88 -4.63
CA PRO A 83 -7.66 -13.71 -4.56
C PRO A 83 -8.10 -12.83 -3.39
N ALA A 84 -7.48 -12.99 -2.22
CA ALA A 84 -7.78 -12.17 -1.04
C ALA A 84 -7.44 -10.69 -1.29
N SER A 85 -6.31 -10.43 -1.93
CA SER A 85 -5.83 -9.08 -2.21
C SER A 85 -6.60 -8.41 -3.35
N LEU A 86 -6.84 -9.11 -4.46
CA LEU A 86 -7.66 -8.62 -5.57
C LEU A 86 -9.10 -8.35 -5.12
N LYS A 87 -9.69 -9.18 -4.25
CA LYS A 87 -11.03 -8.92 -3.66
C LYS A 87 -11.09 -7.58 -2.94
N TYR A 88 -10.01 -7.15 -2.29
CA TYR A 88 -9.90 -5.84 -1.66
C TYR A 88 -9.72 -4.74 -2.72
N LEU A 89 -8.72 -4.87 -3.60
CA LEU A 89 -8.41 -3.85 -4.62
C LEU A 89 -9.57 -3.60 -5.59
N GLU A 90 -10.29 -4.64 -6.01
CA GLU A 90 -11.45 -4.53 -6.92
C GLU A 90 -12.64 -3.80 -6.28
N ARG A 91 -12.79 -3.88 -4.95
CA ARG A 91 -13.79 -3.09 -4.23
C ARG A 91 -13.42 -1.62 -4.11
N LEU A 92 -12.12 -1.29 -4.11
CA LEU A 92 -11.63 0.08 -4.05
C LEU A 92 -11.52 0.76 -5.42
N TRP A 93 -11.22 -0.01 -6.48
CA TRP A 93 -10.91 0.53 -7.81
C TRP A 93 -11.97 0.22 -8.88
N GLY A 94 -12.86 -0.73 -8.60
CA GLY A 94 -13.76 -1.30 -9.59
C GLY A 94 -13.08 -2.29 -10.54
N SER A 95 -13.89 -3.16 -11.14
CA SER A 95 -13.45 -4.28 -11.98
C SER A 95 -12.55 -3.87 -13.16
N ILE A 96 -12.85 -2.76 -13.83
CA ILE A 96 -12.12 -2.33 -15.04
C ILE A 96 -10.68 -1.93 -14.70
N GLU A 97 -10.47 -1.09 -13.68
CA GLU A 97 -9.13 -0.64 -13.30
C GLU A 97 -8.30 -1.77 -12.66
N THR A 98 -8.95 -2.70 -11.94
CA THR A 98 -8.29 -3.92 -11.46
C THR A 98 -7.87 -4.84 -12.59
N LEU A 99 -8.70 -5.04 -13.63
CA LEU A 99 -8.33 -5.85 -14.78
C LEU A 99 -7.16 -5.23 -15.56
N LYS A 100 -7.19 -3.91 -15.80
CA LYS A 100 -6.06 -3.17 -16.39
C LYS A 100 -4.79 -3.35 -15.57
N PHE A 101 -4.87 -3.19 -14.24
CA PHE A 101 -3.74 -3.34 -13.34
C PHE A 101 -3.12 -4.74 -13.42
N ILE A 102 -3.93 -5.80 -13.45
CA ILE A 102 -3.47 -7.19 -13.63
C ILE A 102 -2.74 -7.36 -14.96
N ILE A 103 -3.38 -6.96 -16.07
CA ILE A 103 -2.84 -7.14 -17.42
C ILE A 103 -1.55 -6.34 -17.60
N VAL A 104 -1.48 -5.09 -17.12
CA VAL A 104 -0.28 -4.26 -17.21
C VAL A 104 0.84 -4.83 -16.35
N SER A 105 0.57 -5.14 -15.07
CA SER A 105 1.59 -5.58 -14.11
C SER A 105 2.27 -6.88 -14.54
N ILE A 106 1.56 -7.80 -15.20
CA ILE A 106 2.15 -9.04 -15.70
C ILE A 106 2.66 -8.86 -17.12
N GLY A 107 1.85 -8.32 -18.04
CA GLY A 107 2.17 -8.20 -19.45
C GLY A 107 3.45 -7.40 -19.71
N PHE A 108 3.57 -6.19 -19.12
CA PHE A 108 4.79 -5.40 -19.28
C PHE A 108 5.99 -6.02 -18.58
N SER A 109 5.80 -6.70 -17.44
CA SER A 109 6.91 -7.40 -16.76
C SER A 109 7.44 -8.57 -17.58
N ASN A 110 6.55 -9.32 -18.25
CA ASN A 110 6.91 -10.38 -19.17
C ASN A 110 7.56 -9.83 -20.46
N ILE A 111 7.11 -8.67 -20.97
CA ILE A 111 7.77 -7.99 -22.10
C ILE A 111 9.20 -7.54 -21.73
N ILE A 112 9.38 -6.99 -20.52
CA ILE A 112 10.72 -6.61 -20.03
C ILE A 112 11.59 -7.85 -19.84
N ALA A 113 11.07 -8.93 -19.23
CA ALA A 113 11.80 -10.19 -19.08
C ALA A 113 12.19 -10.80 -20.42
N PHE A 114 11.27 -10.83 -21.39
CA PHE A 114 11.53 -11.25 -22.76
C PHE A 114 12.68 -10.44 -23.37
N GLY A 115 12.59 -9.11 -23.37
CA GLY A 115 13.62 -8.24 -23.93
C GLY A 115 14.98 -8.38 -23.23
N PHE A 116 14.97 -8.54 -21.91
CA PHE A 116 16.17 -8.76 -21.10
C PHE A 116 16.91 -10.05 -21.51
N ASN A 117 16.19 -11.17 -21.68
CA ASN A 117 16.79 -12.44 -22.11
C ASN A 117 17.34 -12.37 -23.53
N TRP A 118 16.71 -11.61 -24.42
CA TRP A 118 17.26 -11.37 -25.76
C TRP A 118 18.54 -10.53 -25.72
N ILE A 119 18.65 -9.56 -24.81
CA ILE A 119 19.90 -8.81 -24.57
C ILE A 119 20.99 -9.72 -24.01
N GLU A 120 20.67 -10.57 -23.02
CA GLU A 120 21.60 -11.53 -22.43
C GLU A 120 22.07 -12.58 -23.44
N PHE A 121 21.16 -13.10 -24.28
CA PHE A 121 21.52 -13.96 -25.41
C PHE A 121 22.46 -13.25 -26.39
N VAL A 122 22.18 -12.00 -26.77
CA VAL A 122 23.04 -11.24 -27.69
C VAL A 122 24.43 -11.00 -27.08
N ALA A 123 24.53 -10.79 -25.77
CA ALA A 123 25.79 -10.56 -25.06
C ALA A 123 26.60 -11.84 -24.82
N THR A 124 25.95 -12.94 -24.42
CA THR A 124 26.61 -14.20 -24.00
C THR A 124 26.69 -15.26 -25.09
N LYS A 125 25.89 -15.13 -26.15
CA LYS A 125 25.65 -16.13 -27.21
C LYS A 125 25.07 -17.47 -26.75
N ASN A 126 24.60 -17.57 -25.49
CA ASN A 126 24.03 -18.81 -24.95
C ASN A 126 22.51 -18.88 -25.21
N ALA A 127 22.12 -19.40 -26.38
CA ALA A 127 20.72 -19.58 -26.76
C ALA A 127 20.00 -20.61 -25.86
N ASP A 128 20.66 -21.71 -25.54
CA ASP A 128 20.08 -22.82 -24.78
C ASP A 128 19.62 -22.37 -23.39
N LEU A 129 20.41 -21.51 -22.72
CA LEU A 129 20.04 -20.93 -21.43
C LEU A 129 18.98 -19.83 -21.59
N PHE A 130 19.29 -18.75 -22.30
CA PHE A 130 18.48 -17.52 -22.25
C PHE A 130 17.23 -17.54 -23.16
N LEU A 131 17.24 -18.30 -24.25
CA LEU A 131 16.07 -18.40 -25.14
C LEU A 131 15.17 -19.59 -24.81
N TYR A 132 15.72 -20.72 -24.38
CA TYR A 132 14.96 -21.96 -24.22
C TYR A 132 14.95 -22.52 -22.77
N GLY A 133 15.95 -22.21 -21.94
CA GLY A 133 16.02 -22.64 -20.54
C GLY A 133 15.28 -21.73 -19.56
N MET A 134 15.16 -20.44 -19.86
CA MET A 134 14.40 -19.48 -19.04
C MET A 134 12.90 -19.55 -19.35
N GLN A 135 12.09 -19.81 -18.33
CA GLN A 135 10.64 -19.99 -18.44
C GLN A 135 9.89 -19.10 -17.42
N TYR A 136 9.26 -18.02 -17.89
CA TYR A 136 8.48 -17.11 -17.05
C TYR A 136 6.99 -17.44 -17.05
N ARG A 137 6.40 -17.44 -15.85
CA ARG A 137 5.03 -17.90 -15.58
C ARG A 137 4.53 -17.41 -14.22
N GLY A 138 3.29 -17.77 -13.90
CA GLY A 138 2.73 -17.57 -12.57
C GLY A 138 2.49 -16.11 -12.23
N GLN A 139 2.28 -15.85 -10.94
CA GLN A 139 1.73 -14.57 -10.48
C GLN A 139 2.71 -13.71 -9.70
N MET A 140 3.99 -14.08 -9.58
CA MET A 140 4.97 -13.34 -8.75
C MET A 140 5.08 -11.84 -9.11
N ALA A 141 5.03 -11.49 -10.41
CA ALA A 141 5.00 -10.10 -10.88
C ALA A 141 3.74 -9.34 -10.41
N LEU A 142 2.59 -10.02 -10.34
CA LEU A 142 1.36 -9.45 -9.80
C LEU A 142 1.38 -9.41 -8.25
N GLN A 143 1.92 -10.42 -7.58
CA GLN A 143 2.04 -10.45 -6.12
C GLN A 143 2.82 -9.22 -5.61
N THR A 144 3.97 -8.93 -6.21
CA THR A 144 4.78 -7.75 -5.86
C THR A 144 4.08 -6.44 -6.24
N ALA A 145 3.40 -6.36 -7.39
CA ALA A 145 2.63 -5.18 -7.77
C ALA A 145 1.46 -4.92 -6.79
N ILE A 146 0.78 -5.97 -6.33
CA ILE A 146 -0.25 -5.89 -5.28
C ILE A 146 0.36 -5.40 -3.96
N LEU A 147 1.55 -5.87 -3.58
CA LEU A 147 2.26 -5.32 -2.42
C LEU A 147 2.51 -3.81 -2.59
N VAL A 148 2.92 -3.35 -3.79
CA VAL A 148 3.05 -1.92 -4.11
C VAL A 148 1.71 -1.19 -3.94
N ALA A 149 0.61 -1.74 -4.45
CA ALA A 149 -0.73 -1.19 -4.25
C ALA A 149 -1.11 -1.06 -2.77
N PHE A 150 -0.76 -2.04 -1.94
CA PHE A 150 -0.97 -1.93 -0.50
C PHE A 150 -0.07 -0.88 0.17
N THR A 151 1.18 -0.68 -0.30
CA THR A 151 2.03 0.43 0.20
C THR A 151 1.43 1.80 -0.12
N GLN A 152 0.70 1.91 -1.23
CA GLN A 152 0.01 3.14 -1.62
C GLN A 152 -1.21 3.42 -0.73
N ILE A 153 -2.02 2.39 -0.47
CA ILE A 153 -3.33 2.54 0.20
C ILE A 153 -3.21 2.53 1.74
N ILE A 154 -2.37 1.66 2.30
CA ILE A 154 -2.24 1.42 3.75
C ILE A 154 -0.77 1.20 4.19
N PRO A 155 0.16 2.16 3.91
CA PRO A 155 1.60 1.98 4.15
C PRO A 155 1.98 1.63 5.61
N GLU A 156 1.27 2.21 6.58
CA GLU A 156 1.56 2.07 8.01
C GLU A 156 0.84 0.90 8.69
N HIS A 157 -0.04 0.18 7.97
CA HIS A 157 -0.69 -1.00 8.54
C HIS A 157 0.35 -2.08 8.88
N GLN A 158 0.22 -2.69 10.05
CA GLN A 158 1.10 -3.77 10.48
C GLN A 158 0.43 -5.12 10.20
N VAL A 159 1.13 -5.97 9.45
CA VAL A 159 0.76 -7.37 9.25
C VAL A 159 1.66 -8.27 10.08
N GLN A 160 1.10 -9.40 10.53
CA GLN A 160 1.81 -10.41 11.30
C GLN A 160 2.21 -11.56 10.38
N VAL A 161 3.43 -11.52 9.88
CA VAL A 161 4.01 -12.55 9.01
C VAL A 161 4.41 -13.75 9.87
N PHE A 162 4.08 -14.97 9.42
CA PHE A 162 4.32 -16.24 10.11
C PHE A 162 3.79 -16.34 11.55
N GLY A 163 2.87 -15.46 11.97
CA GLY A 163 2.30 -15.47 13.33
C GLY A 163 3.20 -14.86 14.41
N PHE A 164 4.40 -14.36 14.10
CA PHE A 164 5.29 -13.71 15.09
C PHE A 164 6.04 -12.47 14.58
N ILE A 165 6.29 -12.34 13.27
CA ILE A 165 7.02 -11.19 12.71
C ILE A 165 6.03 -10.04 12.42
N ARG A 166 6.12 -8.93 13.16
CA ARG A 166 5.33 -7.72 12.86
C ARG A 166 6.06 -6.86 11.83
N ALA A 167 5.57 -6.85 10.59
CA ALA A 167 6.10 -6.03 9.50
C ALA A 167 5.09 -4.95 9.10
N ARG A 168 5.55 -3.75 8.73
CA ARG A 168 4.68 -2.74 8.11
C ARG A 168 4.51 -3.09 6.64
N VAL A 169 3.31 -2.88 6.08
CA VAL A 169 3.00 -3.13 4.66
C VAL A 169 4.05 -2.50 3.73
N LYS A 170 4.46 -1.25 3.99
CA LYS A 170 5.50 -0.55 3.20
C LYS A 170 6.88 -1.24 3.13
N THR A 171 7.17 -2.20 4.02
CA THR A 171 8.45 -2.96 4.02
C THR A 171 8.39 -4.26 3.21
N LEU A 172 7.19 -4.80 2.97
CA LEU A 172 7.00 -6.12 2.34
C LEU A 172 7.52 -6.21 0.90
N PRO A 173 7.21 -5.27 -0.02
CA PRO A 173 7.69 -5.39 -1.39
C PRO A 173 9.21 -5.25 -1.48
N MET A 174 9.84 -4.36 -0.70
CA MET A 174 11.31 -4.26 -0.64
C MET A 174 11.97 -5.51 -0.05
N ALA A 175 11.35 -6.16 0.93
CA ALA A 175 11.81 -7.46 1.41
C ALA A 175 11.73 -8.54 0.32
N TYR A 176 10.62 -8.59 -0.44
CA TYR A 176 10.43 -9.56 -1.52
C TYR A 176 11.40 -9.33 -2.70
N LEU A 177 11.63 -8.06 -3.08
CA LEU A 177 12.68 -7.65 -4.01
C LEU A 177 14.06 -8.06 -3.55
N THR A 178 14.37 -7.93 -2.27
CA THR A 178 15.68 -8.32 -1.71
C THR A 178 15.89 -9.83 -1.83
N VAL A 179 14.90 -10.64 -1.44
CA VAL A 179 14.94 -12.11 -1.60
C VAL A 179 15.11 -12.50 -3.06
N SER A 180 14.32 -11.91 -3.96
CA SER A 180 14.43 -12.19 -5.39
C SER A 180 15.81 -11.80 -5.94
N THR A 181 16.33 -10.63 -5.59
CA THR A 181 17.65 -10.15 -6.05
C THR A 181 18.77 -11.10 -5.64
N VAL A 182 18.74 -11.60 -4.41
CA VAL A 182 19.69 -12.61 -3.90
C VAL A 182 19.58 -13.91 -4.70
N LEU A 183 18.37 -14.37 -5.00
CA LEU A 183 18.15 -15.60 -5.76
C LEU A 183 18.58 -15.48 -7.22
N CYS A 184 18.37 -14.33 -7.87
CA CYS A 184 18.93 -14.05 -9.20
C CYS A 184 20.46 -14.09 -9.19
N PHE A 185 21.13 -13.48 -8.19
CA PHE A 185 22.60 -13.54 -8.07
C PHE A 185 23.15 -14.96 -7.82
N ILE A 186 22.36 -15.86 -7.21
CA ILE A 186 22.73 -17.27 -7.01
C ILE A 186 22.50 -18.11 -8.29
N GLY A 187 21.86 -17.54 -9.33
CA GLY A 187 21.59 -18.19 -10.61
C GLY A 187 20.12 -18.59 -10.83
N PHE A 188 19.24 -18.40 -9.84
CA PHE A 188 17.80 -18.60 -9.97
C PHE A 188 17.14 -17.37 -10.60
N GLN A 189 17.50 -17.04 -11.84
CA GLN A 189 16.97 -15.86 -12.54
C GLN A 189 15.49 -16.00 -12.87
N ALA A 190 15.07 -17.13 -13.45
CA ALA A 190 13.65 -17.44 -13.67
C ALA A 190 13.09 -18.28 -12.50
N PRO A 191 11.88 -17.97 -11.98
CA PRO A 191 11.03 -16.83 -12.33
C PRO A 191 11.43 -15.51 -11.64
N TRP A 192 12.32 -15.54 -10.64
CA TRP A 192 12.51 -14.48 -9.65
C TRP A 192 12.67 -13.06 -10.19
N ILE A 193 13.39 -12.85 -11.29
CA ILE A 193 13.63 -11.51 -11.89
C ILE A 193 12.32 -10.76 -12.26
N ILE A 194 11.21 -11.47 -12.48
CA ILE A 194 9.91 -10.83 -12.77
C ILE A 194 9.33 -10.08 -11.56
N ILE A 195 9.89 -10.28 -10.36
CA ILE A 195 9.53 -9.53 -9.15
C ILE A 195 10.07 -8.10 -9.21
N GLN A 196 11.24 -7.90 -9.82
CA GLN A 196 11.85 -6.59 -10.03
C GLN A 196 11.06 -5.81 -11.09
N PHE A 197 10.74 -6.48 -12.21
CA PHE A 197 9.94 -5.88 -13.26
C PHE A 197 8.50 -5.61 -12.80
N GLY A 198 7.86 -6.56 -12.11
CA GLY A 198 6.52 -6.42 -11.54
C GLY A 198 6.39 -5.30 -10.53
N TRP A 199 7.41 -5.14 -9.66
CA TRP A 199 7.48 -4.01 -8.74
C TRP A 199 7.54 -2.68 -9.48
N PHE A 200 8.46 -2.57 -10.45
CA PHE A 200 8.70 -1.31 -11.16
C PHE A 200 7.53 -0.93 -12.07
N VAL A 201 6.96 -1.89 -12.81
CA VAL A 201 5.76 -1.71 -13.64
C VAL A 201 4.55 -1.38 -12.77
N GLY A 202 4.36 -2.10 -11.65
CA GLY A 202 3.27 -1.83 -10.70
C GLY A 202 3.38 -0.41 -10.11
N TRP A 203 4.57 0.01 -9.70
CA TRP A 203 4.83 1.37 -9.25
C TRP A 203 4.55 2.40 -10.35
N ILE A 204 5.09 2.23 -11.56
CA ILE A 204 4.84 3.13 -12.71
C ILE A 204 3.34 3.27 -12.99
N TYR A 205 2.61 2.15 -13.06
CA TYR A 205 1.18 2.17 -13.36
C TYR A 205 0.39 2.95 -12.30
N LEU A 206 0.65 2.68 -11.02
CA LEU A 206 -0.02 3.36 -9.91
C LEU A 206 0.41 4.82 -9.76
N ARG A 207 1.65 5.16 -10.15
CA ARG A 207 2.22 6.52 -10.08
C ARG A 207 1.74 7.45 -11.19
N PHE A 208 1.42 6.91 -12.37
CA PHE A 208 1.17 7.71 -13.57
C PHE A 208 -0.08 7.37 -14.40
N TYR A 209 -0.54 6.12 -14.41
CA TYR A 209 -1.52 5.64 -15.42
C TYR A 209 -2.87 5.21 -14.85
N LYS A 210 -2.93 4.69 -13.62
CA LYS A 210 -4.19 4.25 -13.00
C LYS A 210 -5.21 5.40 -12.99
N LYS A 211 -6.40 5.18 -13.54
CA LYS A 211 -7.47 6.19 -13.49
C LYS A 211 -8.09 6.23 -12.08
N ASN A 212 -8.34 7.43 -11.60
CA ASN A 212 -9.04 7.75 -10.36
C ASN A 212 -10.17 8.74 -10.71
N THR A 213 -11.41 8.26 -10.78
CA THR A 213 -12.58 9.12 -10.99
C THR A 213 -12.89 9.90 -9.71
N GLY A 214 -12.73 11.22 -9.73
CA GLY A 214 -13.02 12.07 -8.57
C GLY A 214 -14.51 12.38 -8.39
N GLU A 215 -14.88 12.79 -7.18
CA GLU A 215 -16.19 13.40 -6.92
C GLU A 215 -16.30 14.69 -7.75
N GLY A 216 -17.29 14.75 -8.65
CA GLY A 216 -17.43 15.80 -9.67
C GLY A 216 -17.11 15.35 -11.11
N GLY A 217 -16.72 14.09 -11.33
CA GLY A 217 -16.55 13.53 -12.68
C GLY A 217 -15.25 13.92 -13.38
N VAL A 218 -14.35 14.63 -12.68
CA VAL A 218 -12.99 14.91 -13.16
C VAL A 218 -12.14 13.66 -12.98
N ASP A 219 -11.60 13.15 -14.09
CA ASP A 219 -10.66 12.04 -14.09
C ASP A 219 -9.25 12.51 -13.72
N THR A 220 -8.67 11.87 -12.71
CA THR A 220 -7.26 12.07 -12.32
C THR A 220 -6.45 10.80 -12.57
N TYR A 221 -5.14 10.94 -12.84
CA TYR A 221 -4.30 9.83 -13.28
C TYR A 221 -3.08 9.63 -12.38
N GLY A 222 -2.98 8.40 -11.85
CA GLY A 222 -1.94 7.98 -10.91
C GLY A 222 -2.04 8.67 -9.55
N ASP A 223 -1.01 8.45 -8.74
CA ASP A 223 -0.77 9.14 -7.47
C ASP A 223 0.50 9.97 -7.61
N ARG A 224 0.35 11.29 -7.44
CA ARG A 224 1.44 12.25 -7.63
C ARG A 224 2.15 12.64 -6.33
N SER A 225 1.83 12.00 -5.20
CA SER A 225 2.45 12.29 -3.90
C SER A 225 3.95 12.02 -3.86
N GLU A 226 4.65 12.76 -2.99
CA GLU A 226 6.06 12.53 -2.66
C GLU A 226 6.25 11.25 -1.84
N THR A 227 5.26 10.91 -1.00
CA THR A 227 5.21 9.67 -0.22
C THR A 227 5.30 8.43 -1.09
N PHE A 228 4.70 8.46 -2.28
CA PHE A 228 4.75 7.38 -3.28
C PHE A 228 5.78 7.64 -4.41
N SER A 229 6.74 8.55 -4.23
CA SER A 229 7.87 8.72 -5.15
C SER A 229 8.76 7.46 -5.18
N LEU A 230 9.48 7.20 -6.28
CA LEU A 230 10.41 6.06 -6.37
C LEU A 230 11.52 6.12 -5.30
N VAL A 231 11.90 7.35 -4.91
CA VAL A 231 13.02 7.60 -3.99
C VAL A 231 12.70 7.15 -2.56
N SER A 232 11.43 7.20 -2.12
CA SER A 232 11.03 6.79 -0.76
C SER A 232 11.20 5.29 -0.48
N TRP A 233 11.39 4.47 -1.52
CA TRP A 233 11.59 3.03 -1.45
C TRP A 233 13.01 2.62 -1.04
N PHE A 234 13.96 3.55 -1.18
CA PHE A 234 15.38 3.28 -1.00
C PHE A 234 15.96 3.96 0.23
N PRO A 235 17.08 3.47 0.79
CA PRO A 235 17.76 4.14 1.89
C PRO A 235 18.29 5.54 1.50
N PRO A 236 18.47 6.46 2.46
CA PRO A 236 18.82 7.86 2.20
C PRO A 236 20.08 8.07 1.34
N PHE A 237 21.06 7.16 1.41
CA PHE A 237 22.30 7.28 0.63
C PHE A 237 22.08 7.16 -0.89
N MET A 238 21.01 6.49 -1.34
CA MET A 238 20.68 6.36 -2.77
C MET A 238 19.79 7.49 -3.29
N HIS A 239 19.28 8.37 -2.42
CA HIS A 239 18.31 9.40 -2.83
C HIS A 239 18.88 10.38 -3.84
N LYS A 240 20.12 10.86 -3.65
CA LYS A 240 20.77 11.80 -4.56
C LYS A 240 20.94 11.28 -5.99
N PRO A 241 21.63 10.14 -6.24
CA PRO A 241 21.80 9.63 -7.61
C PRO A 241 20.47 9.24 -8.25
N LEU A 242 19.54 8.65 -7.48
CA LEU A 242 18.25 8.22 -8.00
C LEU A 242 17.34 9.41 -8.36
N THR A 243 17.41 10.52 -7.63
CA THR A 243 16.67 11.75 -7.97
C THR A 243 17.18 12.35 -9.28
N LEU A 244 18.50 12.38 -9.50
CA LEU A 244 19.08 12.90 -10.74
C LEU A 244 18.67 12.05 -11.95
N LEU A 245 18.79 10.73 -11.85
CA LEU A 245 18.37 9.79 -12.90
C LEU A 245 16.85 9.84 -13.13
N GLY A 246 16.07 9.85 -12.04
CA GLY A 246 14.61 9.93 -12.09
C GLY A 246 14.11 11.19 -12.79
N ASN A 247 14.72 12.35 -12.52
CA ASN A 247 14.39 13.61 -13.18
C ASN A 247 14.73 13.57 -14.68
N LEU A 248 15.86 12.98 -15.08
CA LEU A 248 16.23 12.80 -16.49
C LEU A 248 15.19 11.93 -17.22
N VAL A 249 14.86 10.76 -16.66
CA VAL A 249 13.89 9.82 -17.24
C VAL A 249 12.49 10.43 -17.30
N PHE A 250 12.06 11.13 -16.25
CA PHE A 250 10.76 11.81 -16.21
C PHE A 250 10.65 12.94 -17.23
N ASN A 251 11.69 13.76 -17.39
CA ASN A 251 11.74 14.82 -18.40
C ASN A 251 11.70 14.24 -19.82
N LEU A 252 12.40 13.12 -20.06
CA LEU A 252 12.39 12.44 -21.35
C LEU A 252 11.02 11.82 -21.66
N ALA A 253 10.42 11.13 -20.70
CA ALA A 253 9.10 10.52 -20.82
C ALA A 253 7.99 11.57 -21.03
N THR A 254 8.10 12.73 -20.38
CA THR A 254 7.18 13.87 -20.58
C THR A 254 7.35 14.47 -21.97
N ARG A 255 8.58 14.66 -22.47
CA ARG A 255 8.84 15.13 -23.85
C ARG A 255 8.25 14.21 -24.91
N PHE A 256 8.31 12.90 -24.70
CA PHE A 256 7.70 11.91 -25.59
C PHE A 256 6.20 11.65 -25.31
N HIS A 257 5.56 12.44 -24.44
CA HIS A 257 4.13 12.33 -24.10
C HIS A 257 3.72 10.92 -23.60
N LEU A 258 4.66 10.17 -23.02
CA LEU A 258 4.41 8.83 -22.48
C LEU A 258 3.63 8.89 -21.16
N ILE A 259 3.87 9.93 -20.36
CA ILE A 259 3.19 10.16 -19.09
C ILE A 259 1.95 11.03 -19.35
N PRO A 260 0.75 10.64 -18.89
CA PRO A 260 -0.43 11.51 -18.96
C PRO A 260 -0.16 12.88 -18.32
N SER A 261 -0.39 13.93 -19.09
CA SER A 261 -0.41 15.31 -18.59
C SER A 261 -1.58 15.48 -17.64
N SER A 262 -1.32 15.88 -16.40
CA SER A 262 -2.39 16.29 -15.48
C SER A 262 -3.07 17.55 -16.02
N SER A 263 -4.35 17.46 -16.37
CA SER A 263 -5.23 18.59 -16.70
C SER A 263 -5.60 19.38 -15.43
N GLY A 264 -4.59 19.76 -14.68
CA GLY A 264 -4.59 20.22 -13.30
C GLY A 264 -3.14 20.40 -12.86
N ASP A 265 -2.30 20.89 -13.77
CA ASP A 265 -0.95 21.30 -13.44
C ASP A 265 -1.04 22.46 -12.45
N LEU A 266 -0.32 22.34 -11.33
CA LEU A 266 -0.59 23.11 -10.11
C LEU A 266 -0.22 24.60 -10.21
N GLU A 267 0.21 25.03 -11.40
CA GLU A 267 0.75 26.35 -11.72
C GLU A 267 -0.34 27.32 -12.25
N SER A 268 -1.55 26.83 -12.56
CA SER A 268 -2.69 27.66 -12.98
C SER A 268 -3.67 28.02 -11.83
N GLY A 269 -3.15 28.59 -10.73
CA GLY A 269 -3.85 29.56 -9.86
C GLY A 269 -5.19 29.20 -9.17
N ALA A 270 -5.72 27.98 -9.31
CA ALA A 270 -7.04 27.60 -8.80
C ALA A 270 -6.96 26.70 -7.56
N TYR A 271 -7.46 27.20 -6.42
CA TYR A 271 -7.58 26.48 -5.15
C TYR A 271 -8.65 25.37 -5.21
N ALA A 272 -8.33 24.25 -5.88
CA ALA A 272 -9.17 23.06 -5.86
C ALA A 272 -9.04 22.32 -4.51
N GLN A 273 -9.86 22.70 -3.53
CA GLN A 273 -10.07 21.90 -2.32
C GLN A 273 -10.64 20.53 -2.71
N VAL A 274 -9.83 19.48 -2.67
CA VAL A 274 -10.29 18.10 -2.83
C VAL A 274 -10.83 17.60 -1.48
N PRO A 275 -12.12 17.24 -1.36
CA PRO A 275 -12.66 16.65 -0.14
C PRO A 275 -11.99 15.31 0.17
N GLY A 276 -11.72 15.03 1.44
CA GLY A 276 -11.33 13.70 1.92
C GLY A 276 -9.84 13.42 2.12
N SER A 277 -8.92 14.32 1.76
CA SER A 277 -7.52 14.18 2.21
C SER A 277 -7.37 14.57 3.69
N ALA A 278 -6.42 13.98 4.42
CA ALA A 278 -6.11 14.38 5.79
C ALA A 278 -5.74 15.87 5.93
N ARG A 279 -5.27 16.49 4.83
CA ARG A 279 -5.02 17.93 4.74
C ARG A 279 -6.31 18.75 4.62
N ALA A 280 -7.29 18.30 3.83
CA ALA A 280 -8.61 18.92 3.76
C ALA A 280 -9.36 18.82 5.10
N GLU A 281 -9.23 17.71 5.83
CA GLU A 281 -9.80 17.61 7.17
C GLU A 281 -9.06 18.51 8.18
N ALA A 282 -7.74 18.63 8.09
CA ALA A 282 -6.96 19.58 8.89
C ALA A 282 -7.35 21.04 8.60
N GLU A 283 -7.59 21.39 7.33
CA GLU A 283 -8.09 22.72 6.93
C GLU A 283 -9.53 22.96 7.39
N ARG A 284 -10.42 21.95 7.32
CA ARG A 284 -11.77 22.02 7.92
C ARG A 284 -11.72 22.27 9.43
N ARG A 285 -10.83 21.57 10.16
CA ARG A 285 -10.61 21.76 11.60
C ARG A 285 -10.03 23.15 11.90
N ARG A 286 -9.10 23.66 11.08
CA ARG A 286 -8.57 25.04 11.18
C ARG A 286 -9.63 26.10 10.90
N ALA A 287 -10.48 25.92 9.88
CA ALA A 287 -11.56 26.84 9.55
C ALA A 287 -12.62 26.91 10.66
N MET A 288 -12.97 25.78 11.27
CA MET A 288 -13.84 25.76 12.46
C MET A 288 -13.19 26.45 13.67
N ALA A 289 -11.88 26.26 13.89
CA ALA A 289 -11.16 26.93 14.97
C ALA A 289 -11.08 28.46 14.76
N LEU A 290 -10.80 28.92 13.53
CA LEU A 290 -10.80 30.34 13.17
C LEU A 290 -12.19 30.96 13.35
N LYS A 291 -13.25 30.31 12.87
CA LYS A 291 -14.63 30.80 13.04
C LYS A 291 -15.06 30.88 14.51
N ALA A 292 -14.61 29.94 15.36
CA ALA A 292 -14.83 30.00 16.80
C ALA A 292 -14.02 31.13 17.48
N LEU A 293 -12.88 31.53 16.90
CA LEU A 293 -12.05 32.63 17.39
C LEU A 293 -12.62 33.99 16.99
N ASP A 294 -13.10 34.13 15.75
CA ASP A 294 -13.87 35.30 15.28
C ASP A 294 -15.14 35.51 16.11
N GLN A 295 -15.87 34.44 16.44
CA GLN A 295 -17.07 34.54 17.27
C GLN A 295 -16.75 34.96 18.72
N ARG A 296 -15.56 34.63 19.25
CA ARG A 296 -15.08 35.15 20.54
C ARG A 296 -14.63 36.61 20.45
N LEU A 297 -13.97 37.00 19.36
CA LEU A 297 -13.57 38.39 19.10
C LEU A 297 -14.78 39.30 18.95
N ALA A 298 -15.78 38.91 18.14
CA ALA A 298 -17.02 39.64 17.96
C ALA A 298 -17.78 39.84 19.29
N ASN A 299 -17.81 38.82 20.16
CA ASN A 299 -18.37 38.93 21.51
C ASN A 299 -17.48 39.73 22.50
N SER A 300 -16.21 40.01 22.15
CA SER A 300 -15.28 40.80 22.98
C SER A 300 -15.21 42.27 22.53
N THR A 301 -15.58 42.58 21.29
CA THR A 301 -15.70 43.96 20.77
C THR A 301 -17.08 44.57 21.02
N SER A 302 -17.46 44.64 22.29
CA SER A 302 -18.50 45.58 22.77
C SER A 302 -17.79 46.73 23.50
N PRO A 303 -17.54 47.88 22.86
CA PRO A 303 -16.91 49.01 23.52
C PRO A 303 -17.86 49.66 24.54
N LEU A 304 -17.27 50.28 25.57
CA LEU A 304 -18.00 50.89 26.69
C LEU A 304 -18.95 52.00 26.23
N GLY A 305 -20.19 51.95 26.73
CA GLY A 305 -21.11 53.08 26.83
C GLY A 305 -21.56 53.23 28.29
N SER A 306 -21.10 54.29 28.95
CA SER A 306 -21.27 54.50 30.40
C SER A 306 -22.68 54.95 30.82
N GLN A 307 -23.18 54.45 31.95
CA GLN A 307 -23.96 55.28 32.90
C GLN A 307 -24.16 54.65 34.31
N SER A 308 -24.01 55.48 35.33
CA SER A 308 -24.51 55.37 36.71
C SER A 308 -24.89 56.80 37.13
N PRO A 309 -25.98 57.03 37.89
CA PRO A 309 -26.07 56.71 39.32
C PRO A 309 -27.39 55.92 39.62
N ALA A 310 -27.92 55.74 40.85
CA ALA A 310 -27.60 56.27 42.19
C ALA A 310 -27.94 55.27 43.32
N SER A 311 -27.66 55.64 44.57
CA SER A 311 -28.15 54.96 45.78
C SER A 311 -29.27 55.78 46.47
N PRO A 312 -30.04 55.14 47.37
CA PRO A 312 -30.31 55.81 48.66
C PRO A 312 -30.22 54.90 49.91
N ALA A 313 -29.60 55.47 50.95
CA ALA A 313 -29.85 55.35 52.41
C ALA A 313 -29.87 53.99 53.18
N LEU A 314 -28.98 53.92 54.18
CA LEU A 314 -29.10 53.27 55.52
C LEU A 314 -29.31 54.40 56.58
N PRO A 315 -29.61 54.21 57.90
CA PRO A 315 -29.17 53.16 58.86
C PRO A 315 -30.28 52.80 59.92
N PRO A 316 -30.05 52.44 61.22
CA PRO A 316 -28.88 51.96 62.02
C PRO A 316 -29.18 50.66 62.85
N ARG A 317 -28.40 50.04 63.74
CA ARG A 317 -26.95 49.79 64.05
C ARG A 317 -26.86 49.09 65.45
N ALA A 318 -26.44 47.82 65.54
CA ALA A 318 -25.68 47.13 66.64
C ALA A 318 -26.25 47.16 68.12
N PRO A 319 -25.69 46.46 69.16
CA PRO A 319 -24.46 45.62 69.26
C PRO A 319 -24.62 44.22 70.00
N PRO A 320 -23.54 43.42 70.22
CA PRO A 320 -23.54 42.04 70.81
C PRO A 320 -23.05 42.06 72.31
N PRO A 321 -22.68 40.96 73.09
CA PRO A 321 -21.76 39.83 72.77
C PRO A 321 -21.96 38.44 73.51
N THR A 322 -20.96 37.53 73.37
CA THR A 322 -20.66 36.27 74.13
C THR A 322 -21.52 35.02 73.82
N THR A 323 -21.09 33.74 73.84
CA THR A 323 -19.91 32.96 74.36
C THR A 323 -19.84 31.61 73.57
N SER A 324 -18.82 30.72 73.55
CA SER A 324 -17.38 30.69 73.93
C SER A 324 -16.71 29.32 73.60
N GLY A 325 -15.42 29.28 73.22
CA GLY A 325 -14.52 28.09 73.28
C GLY A 325 -14.49 27.16 72.04
N SER A 326 -13.42 26.40 71.75
CA SER A 326 -12.03 26.43 72.26
C SER A 326 -11.09 25.57 71.37
N ASN A 327 -9.90 26.06 71.02
CA ASN A 327 -8.76 25.27 70.54
C ASN A 327 -8.06 24.59 71.76
N PRO A 328 -7.15 23.57 71.63
CA PRO A 328 -6.02 23.55 70.67
C PRO A 328 -5.56 22.16 70.13
N SER A 329 -4.49 22.17 69.31
CA SER A 329 -3.61 21.03 68.94
C SER A 329 -2.41 20.92 69.92
N PRO A 330 -1.29 20.14 69.71
CA PRO A 330 -0.95 19.00 68.82
C PRO A 330 -0.24 17.84 69.62
N ILE A 331 0.78 17.13 69.06
CA ILE A 331 1.83 16.26 69.73
C ILE A 331 1.37 14.80 70.09
N GLU A 332 2.13 13.67 69.89
CA GLU A 332 3.39 13.35 69.17
C GLU A 332 3.60 11.82 68.84
N ARG A 333 4.60 11.52 67.99
CA ARG A 333 5.58 10.37 67.93
C ARG A 333 5.27 8.86 68.18
N GLN A 334 5.90 8.04 67.30
CA GLN A 334 6.61 6.76 67.54
C GLN A 334 5.81 5.54 68.10
N LYS A 335 6.22 4.27 67.93
CA LYS A 335 7.51 3.63 67.58
C LYS A 335 7.29 2.19 67.05
N SER A 336 8.30 1.61 66.37
CA SER A 336 8.72 0.17 66.33
C SER A 336 7.69 -0.98 66.29
N GLY A 337 7.94 -2.11 65.61
CA GLY A 337 9.18 -2.61 65.00
C GLY A 337 8.86 -3.64 63.91
N ASP A 338 9.84 -3.99 63.06
CA ASP A 338 10.67 -5.21 63.19
C ASP A 338 9.81 -6.49 63.15
N SER A 339 10.11 -7.56 62.41
CA SER A 339 11.30 -8.12 61.76
C SER A 339 10.85 -9.56 61.44
N ASP A 340 11.39 -10.37 60.54
CA ASP A 340 12.51 -10.32 59.61
C ASP A 340 12.07 -11.18 58.39
N ALA A 341 12.66 -11.11 57.18
CA ALA A 341 13.93 -11.76 56.81
C ALA A 341 14.04 -13.24 57.29
N SER A 342 14.70 -14.17 56.60
CA SER A 342 15.65 -14.12 55.48
C SER A 342 15.61 -15.51 54.82
N ASP A 343 15.61 -15.65 53.49
CA ASP A 343 16.81 -15.72 52.63
C ASP A 343 17.31 -17.17 52.41
N MET A 344 18.11 -17.31 51.35
CA MET A 344 18.91 -18.46 50.92
C MET A 344 18.14 -19.64 50.28
N GLY A 345 18.56 -20.14 49.12
CA GLY A 345 19.60 -19.60 48.24
C GLY A 345 20.08 -20.58 47.17
N LYS A 346 20.65 -20.01 46.11
CA LYS A 346 21.67 -20.56 45.20
C LYS A 346 21.70 -22.09 45.00
N SER A 347 21.37 -22.52 43.79
CA SER A 347 22.26 -23.29 42.91
C SER A 347 21.90 -22.98 41.47
#